data_AF-A0A935KL64-F1
#
_entry.id   AF-A0A935KL64-F1
#
_cell.length_a   1.000
_cell.length_b   1.000
_cell.length_c   1.000
_cell.angle_alpha   90.00
_cell.angle_beta   90.00
_cell.angle_gamma   90.00
#
_symmetry.space_group_name_H-M   'P 1'
#
loop_
_entity.id
_entity.type
_entity.pdbx_description
1 polymer ?
#
loop_
_entity_poly.entity_id
_entity_poly.type
_entity_poly.pdbx_seq_one_letter_code
_entity_poly.pdbx_strand_id
1 'polypeptide(L)'
;MSTNKLNNNEKQVELQKYRDLVLATLDYYLDNPELQIKSADFDSVEHFKGLKKQSEEHFQKGRLSILKQWFRDMTEVYVEAGDLKFNKYLQDKTRYKIDILKSYFQRVDKVIEKGKITTDNQFYDINIMVDQLCQTKPLNKKKIELLNNLLADYNQRKTKTTKKPNA
;
A
#
# COMPACT_ATOMS: atom_id res chain seq x y z
N MET A 1 -6.23 -21.35 7.86
CA MET A 1 -5.77 -20.14 8.57
C MET A 1 -6.74 -19.89 9.70
N SER A 2 -6.32 -20.09 10.95
CA SER A 2 -7.18 -19.87 12.11
C SER A 2 -7.48 -18.38 12.22
N THR A 3 -8.74 -18.00 11.99
CA THR A 3 -9.26 -16.67 12.32
C THR A 3 -9.31 -16.55 13.84
N ASN A 4 -8.16 -16.21 14.45
CA ASN A 4 -8.16 -15.78 15.84
C ASN A 4 -9.03 -14.52 15.93
N LYS A 5 -10.27 -14.71 16.37
CA LYS A 5 -11.21 -13.64 16.63
C LYS A 5 -10.62 -12.81 17.77
N LEU A 6 -10.24 -11.57 17.48
CA LEU A 6 -9.74 -10.64 18.48
C LEU A 6 -10.73 -10.56 19.64
N ASN A 7 -10.21 -10.60 20.87
CA ASN A 7 -11.03 -10.29 22.02
C ASN A 7 -11.37 -8.78 22.05
N ASN A 8 -12.29 -8.37 22.92
CA ASN A 8 -12.78 -6.97 22.94
C ASN A 8 -11.66 -5.96 23.22
N ASN A 9 -10.70 -6.29 24.09
CA ASN A 9 -9.59 -5.40 24.42
C ASN A 9 -8.60 -5.28 23.25
N GLU A 10 -8.25 -6.40 22.62
CA GLU A 10 -7.40 -6.42 21.42
C GLU A 10 -8.04 -5.65 20.27
N LYS A 11 -9.36 -5.82 20.08
CA LYS A 11 -10.12 -5.08 19.07
C LYS A 11 -10.07 -3.57 19.35
N GLN A 12 -10.22 -3.15 20.61
CA GLN A 12 -10.17 -1.74 20.98
C GLN A 12 -8.78 -1.13 20.78
N VAL A 13 -7.71 -1.87 21.12
CA VAL A 13 -6.32 -1.45 20.88
C VAL A 13 -6.04 -1.29 19.38
N GLU A 14 -6.45 -2.27 18.57
CA GLU A 14 -6.31 -2.19 17.12
C GLU A 14 -7.16 -1.05 16.53
N LEU A 15 -8.36 -0.82 17.06
CA LEU A 15 -9.23 0.28 16.64
C LEU A 15 -8.58 1.64 16.89
N GLN A 16 -8.01 1.85 18.09
CA GLN A 16 -7.27 3.06 18.43
C GLN A 16 -6.06 3.24 17.53
N LYS A 17 -5.27 2.19 17.31
CA LYS A 17 -4.12 2.21 16.43
C LYS A 17 -4.48 2.64 15.01
N TYR A 18 -5.51 2.03 14.41
CA TYR A 18 -5.88 2.37 13.03
C TYR A 18 -6.55 3.75 12.91
N ARG A 19 -7.26 4.22 13.95
CA ARG A 19 -7.70 5.63 14.02
C ARG A 19 -6.49 6.56 13.95
N ASP A 20 -5.52 6.38 14.84
CA ASP A 20 -4.35 7.26 14.94
C ASP A 20 -3.52 7.25 13.67
N LEU A 21 -3.38 6.08 13.03
CA LEU A 21 -2.71 5.94 11.73
C LEU A 21 -3.43 6.71 10.61
N VAL A 22 -4.75 6.58 10.51
CA VAL A 22 -5.54 7.32 9.50
C VAL A 22 -5.43 8.83 9.74
N LEU A 23 -5.55 9.27 11.00
CA LEU A 23 -5.42 10.69 11.33
C LEU A 23 -4.03 11.22 11.03
N ALA A 24 -2.97 10.46 11.33
CA ALA A 24 -1.60 10.85 11.01
C ALA A 24 -1.38 10.96 9.50
N THR A 25 -1.94 10.04 8.70
CA THR A 25 -1.91 10.13 7.23
C THR A 25 -2.63 11.38 6.72
N LEU A 26 -3.80 11.71 7.26
CA LEU A 26 -4.53 12.93 6.89
C LEU A 26 -3.81 14.21 7.32
N ASP A 27 -3.16 14.20 8.49
CA ASP A 27 -2.27 15.28 8.92
C ASP A 27 -1.12 15.46 7.93
N TYR A 28 -0.50 14.36 7.49
CA TYR A 28 0.53 14.42 6.46
C TYR A 28 0.00 15.09 5.19
N TYR A 29 -1.21 14.77 4.73
CA TYR A 29 -1.75 15.38 3.51
C TYR A 29 -2.01 16.88 3.68
N LEU A 30 -2.50 17.28 4.85
CA LEU A 30 -2.72 18.68 5.19
C LEU A 30 -1.40 19.45 5.31
N ASP A 31 -0.35 18.83 5.82
CA ASP A 31 0.96 19.44 6.00
C ASP A 31 1.79 19.54 4.70
N ASN A 32 1.35 18.90 3.61
CA ASN A 32 2.04 18.89 2.32
C ASN A 32 1.32 19.79 1.28
N PRO A 33 1.84 20.99 0.98
CA PRO A 33 1.22 21.92 0.04
C PRO A 33 1.02 21.37 -1.37
N GLU A 34 1.88 20.44 -1.81
CA GLU A 34 1.78 19.81 -3.13
C GLU A 34 0.52 18.94 -3.29
N LEU A 35 -0.06 18.48 -2.18
CA LEU A 35 -1.31 17.72 -2.16
C LEU A 35 -2.54 18.63 -2.00
N GLN A 36 -2.33 19.94 -1.77
CA GLN A 36 -3.41 20.90 -1.60
C GLN A 36 -3.89 21.44 -2.95
N ILE A 37 -4.88 20.74 -3.51
CA ILE A 37 -5.57 21.15 -4.73
C ILE A 37 -6.81 21.97 -4.37
N LYS A 38 -6.99 23.10 -5.06
CA LYS A 38 -8.19 23.94 -4.96
C LYS A 38 -8.71 24.31 -6.34
N SER A 39 -9.98 24.04 -6.59
CA SER A 39 -10.73 24.43 -7.79
C SER A 39 -12.04 25.11 -7.39
N ALA A 40 -12.87 25.50 -8.36
CA ALA A 40 -14.17 26.11 -8.10
C ALA A 40 -15.10 25.20 -7.28
N ASP A 41 -15.03 23.89 -7.51
CA ASP A 41 -15.96 22.91 -6.93
C ASP A 41 -15.30 22.00 -5.87
N PHE A 42 -14.00 22.16 -5.61
CA PHE A 42 -13.25 21.28 -4.71
C PHE A 42 -12.17 22.01 -3.93
N ASP A 43 -12.16 21.77 -2.62
CA ASP A 43 -11.10 22.20 -1.71
C ASP A 43 -10.58 20.96 -0.97
N SER A 44 -9.37 20.52 -1.33
CA SER A 44 -8.72 19.35 -0.73
C SER A 44 -8.51 19.49 0.78
N VAL A 45 -8.25 20.70 1.28
CA VAL A 45 -8.04 20.94 2.71
C VAL A 45 -9.33 20.70 3.47
N GLU A 46 -10.45 21.23 2.98
CA GLU A 46 -11.77 20.98 3.58
C GLU A 46 -12.18 19.51 3.43
N HIS A 47 -11.85 18.88 2.30
CA HIS A 47 -12.08 17.45 2.10
C HIS A 47 -11.33 16.60 3.14
N PHE A 48 -10.03 16.83 3.34
CA PHE A 48 -9.21 16.08 4.30
C PHE A 48 -9.67 16.32 5.75
N LYS A 49 -10.04 17.55 6.12
CA LYS A 49 -10.68 17.84 7.42
C LYS A 49 -11.98 17.05 7.59
N GLY A 50 -12.80 16.97 6.54
CA GLY A 50 -14.01 16.14 6.52
C GLY A 50 -13.71 14.66 6.76
N LEU A 51 -12.67 14.12 6.11
CA LEU A 51 -12.24 12.74 6.33
C LEU A 51 -11.75 12.48 7.76
N LYS A 52 -11.09 13.44 8.41
CA LYS A 52 -10.71 13.32 9.83
C LYS A 52 -11.94 13.14 10.71
N LYS A 53 -12.99 13.94 10.50
CA LYS A 53 -14.25 13.80 11.22
C LYS A 53 -14.90 12.43 10.97
N GLN A 54 -14.94 11.96 9.73
CA GLN A 54 -15.50 10.64 9.42
C GLN A 54 -14.69 9.50 10.04
N SER A 55 -13.37 9.66 10.14
CA SER A 55 -12.48 8.69 10.79
C SER A 55 -12.82 8.56 12.28
N GLU A 56 -13.07 9.67 12.95
CA GLU A 56 -13.55 9.67 14.34
C GLU A 56 -14.93 9.00 14.47
N GLU A 57 -15.86 9.27 13.55
CA GLU A 57 -17.17 8.60 13.57
C GLU A 57 -17.05 7.08 13.39
N HIS A 58 -16.14 6.61 12.53
CA HIS A 58 -15.85 5.18 12.37
C HIS A 58 -15.22 4.57 13.62
N PHE A 59 -14.33 5.30 14.28
CA PHE A 59 -13.76 4.91 15.56
C PHE A 59 -14.85 4.78 16.64
N GLN A 60 -15.68 5.80 16.86
CA GLN A 60 -16.73 5.76 17.88
C GLN A 60 -17.76 4.63 17.63
N LYS A 61 -18.00 4.28 16.35
CA LYS A 61 -18.88 3.17 15.95
C LYS A 61 -18.19 1.79 15.95
N GLY A 62 -16.93 1.69 16.39
CA GLY A 62 -16.20 0.42 16.47
C GLY A 62 -15.86 -0.23 15.12
N ARG A 63 -15.80 0.55 14.03
CA ARG A 63 -15.69 0.07 12.64
C ARG A 63 -14.23 -0.19 12.22
N LEU A 64 -13.59 -1.15 12.88
CA LEU A 64 -12.18 -1.50 12.65
C LEU A 64 -11.86 -1.84 11.19
N SER A 65 -12.70 -2.63 10.52
CA SER A 65 -12.48 -3.02 9.12
C SER A 65 -12.42 -1.81 8.18
N ILE A 66 -13.24 -0.80 8.40
CA ILE A 66 -13.25 0.43 7.60
C ILE A 66 -11.97 1.23 7.82
N LEU A 67 -11.53 1.39 9.08
CA LEU A 67 -10.28 2.11 9.36
C LEU A 67 -9.05 1.39 8.79
N LYS A 68 -9.02 0.05 8.82
CA LYS A 68 -7.97 -0.74 8.17
C LYS A 68 -7.96 -0.55 6.64
N GLN A 69 -9.16 -0.53 6.06
CA GLN A 69 -9.36 -0.32 4.63
C GLN A 69 -8.87 1.08 4.22
N TRP A 70 -9.34 2.12 4.91
CA TRP A 70 -8.94 3.51 4.66
C TRP A 70 -7.44 3.70 4.80
N PHE A 71 -6.83 3.17 5.86
CA PHE A 71 -5.38 3.24 6.01
C PHE A 71 -4.67 2.58 4.83
N ARG A 72 -5.08 1.37 4.42
CA ARG A 72 -4.47 0.68 3.28
C ARG A 72 -4.54 1.55 2.01
N ASP A 73 -5.74 2.01 1.66
CA ASP A 73 -5.98 2.74 0.41
C ASP A 73 -5.23 4.10 0.40
N MET A 74 -5.21 4.79 1.55
CA MET A 74 -4.46 6.04 1.67
C MET A 74 -2.94 5.81 1.56
N THR A 75 -2.43 4.70 2.08
CA THR A 75 -0.97 4.44 2.05
C THR A 75 -0.47 3.81 0.75
N GLU A 76 -1.35 3.39 -0.16
CA GLU A 76 -1.00 2.64 -1.38
C GLU A 76 0.04 3.36 -2.24
N VAL A 77 -0.21 4.64 -2.54
CA VAL A 77 0.71 5.46 -3.36
C VAL A 77 2.12 5.59 -2.76
N TYR A 78 2.23 5.58 -1.43
CA TYR A 78 3.51 5.64 -0.73
C TYR A 78 4.23 4.29 -0.72
N VAL A 79 3.46 3.19 -0.72
CA VAL A 79 4.02 1.86 -0.89
C VAL A 79 4.56 1.69 -2.30
N GLU A 80 3.82 2.13 -3.30
CA GLU A 80 4.25 2.11 -4.71
C GLU A 80 5.47 2.99 -4.97
N ALA A 81 5.54 4.16 -4.35
CA ALA A 81 6.72 5.02 -4.43
C ALA A 81 7.92 4.51 -3.61
N GLY A 82 7.74 3.50 -2.76
CA GLY A 82 8.79 3.05 -1.83
C GLY A 82 9.17 4.14 -0.81
N ASP A 83 8.21 4.96 -0.38
CA ASP A 83 8.46 6.16 0.41
C ASP A 83 8.80 5.83 1.87
N LEU A 84 10.11 5.73 2.14
CA LEU A 84 10.65 5.53 3.48
C LEU A 84 10.44 6.74 4.41
N LYS A 85 10.31 7.97 3.85
CA LYS A 85 10.10 9.17 4.65
C LYS A 85 8.69 9.18 5.23
N PHE A 86 7.69 8.85 4.41
CA PHE A 86 6.31 8.72 4.88
C PHE A 86 6.15 7.60 5.92
N ASN A 87 6.78 6.43 5.70
CA ASN A 87 6.78 5.36 6.69
C ASN A 87 7.41 5.82 8.04
N LYS A 88 8.52 6.57 7.98
CA LYS A 88 9.18 7.13 9.17
C LYS A 88 8.31 8.18 9.87
N TYR A 89 7.68 9.06 9.11
CA TYR A 89 6.74 10.05 9.63
C TYR A 89 5.62 9.38 10.45
N LEU A 90 4.99 8.32 9.91
CA LEU A 90 3.94 7.60 10.64
C LEU A 90 4.43 7.01 11.96
N GLN A 91 5.63 6.41 11.98
CA GLN A 91 6.25 5.89 13.19
C GLN A 91 6.52 7.00 14.22
N ASP A 92 7.03 8.15 13.78
CA ASP A 92 7.38 9.25 14.67
C ASP A 92 6.14 9.96 15.23
N LYS A 93 5.12 10.16 14.39
CA LYS A 93 3.86 10.82 14.76
C LYS A 93 3.02 9.95 15.70
N THR A 94 2.92 8.65 15.43
CA THR A 94 2.01 7.75 16.17
C THR A 94 2.70 6.90 17.23
N ARG A 95 4.03 6.81 17.20
CA ARG A 95 4.85 5.91 18.04
C ARG A 95 4.57 4.42 17.82
N TYR A 96 3.78 4.04 16.82
CA TYR A 96 3.57 2.64 16.50
C TYR A 96 4.73 2.06 15.70
N LYS A 97 5.12 0.83 16.05
CA LYS A 97 6.03 0.02 15.24
C LYS A 97 5.29 -0.55 14.04
N ILE A 98 5.13 0.28 13.01
CA ILE A 98 4.56 -0.10 11.72
C ILE A 98 5.62 -0.13 10.63
N ASP A 99 5.36 -0.92 9.60
CA ASP A 99 6.13 -0.90 8.35
C ASP A 99 5.15 -1.15 7.22
N ILE A 100 4.78 -0.08 6.51
CA ILE A 100 3.81 -0.15 5.42
C ILE A 100 4.37 -0.88 4.20
N LEU A 101 5.70 -0.88 4.03
CA LEU A 101 6.39 -1.48 2.89
C LEU A 101 6.67 -2.98 3.09
N LYS A 102 6.78 -3.43 4.35
CA LYS A 102 7.12 -4.82 4.69
C LYS A 102 6.30 -5.84 3.93
N SER A 103 4.98 -5.67 3.95
CA SER A 103 4.08 -6.65 3.33
C SER A 103 4.21 -6.67 1.81
N TYR A 104 4.52 -5.54 1.18
CA TYR A 104 4.82 -5.44 -0.23
C TYR A 104 6.12 -6.16 -0.59
N PHE A 105 7.23 -5.84 0.08
CA PHE A 105 8.52 -6.49 -0.18
C PHE A 105 8.47 -8.00 0.07
N GLN A 106 7.76 -8.45 1.11
CA GLN A 106 7.56 -9.89 1.35
C GLN A 106 6.80 -10.60 0.22
N ARG A 107 5.86 -9.92 -0.47
CA ARG A 107 5.18 -10.51 -1.64
C ARG A 107 6.13 -10.61 -2.83
N VAL A 108 6.91 -9.56 -3.08
CA VAL A 108 7.94 -9.53 -4.12
C VAL A 108 8.97 -10.64 -3.91
N ASP A 109 9.53 -10.75 -2.70
CA ASP A 109 10.53 -11.76 -2.36
C ASP A 109 9.99 -13.18 -2.56
N LYS A 110 8.75 -13.45 -2.13
CA LYS A 110 8.10 -14.75 -2.39
C LYS A 110 7.95 -15.07 -3.87
N VAL A 111 7.71 -14.08 -4.72
CA VAL A 111 7.63 -14.30 -6.18
C VAL A 111 9.01 -14.61 -6.75
N ILE A 112 10.05 -13.91 -6.28
CA ILE A 112 11.44 -14.15 -6.65
C ILE A 112 11.89 -15.56 -6.24
N GLU A 113 11.65 -15.95 -4.98
CA GLU A 113 11.98 -17.27 -4.45
C GLU A 113 11.30 -18.39 -5.26
N LYS A 114 10.03 -18.17 -5.63
CA LYS A 114 9.27 -19.10 -6.46
C LYS A 114 9.76 -19.16 -7.91
N GLY A 115 10.49 -18.13 -8.37
CA GLY A 115 10.99 -18.01 -9.74
C GLY A 115 9.91 -17.91 -10.81
N LYS A 116 8.65 -17.61 -10.44
CA LYS A 116 7.55 -17.47 -11.41
C LYS A 116 6.39 -16.60 -10.92
N ILE A 117 5.92 -15.74 -11.81
CA ILE A 117 4.66 -15.01 -11.67
C ILE A 117 3.51 -15.92 -12.11
N THR A 118 2.46 -15.99 -11.29
CA THR A 118 1.28 -16.84 -11.51
C THR A 118 -0.04 -16.08 -11.54
N THR A 119 -0.08 -14.82 -11.11
CA THR A 119 -1.30 -14.00 -11.02
C THR A 119 -1.02 -12.58 -11.47
N ASP A 120 -2.05 -11.85 -11.92
CA ASP A 120 -1.92 -10.44 -12.31
C ASP A 120 -1.47 -9.55 -11.13
N ASN A 121 -1.88 -9.83 -9.89
CA ASN A 121 -1.40 -9.07 -8.71
C ASN A 121 0.11 -9.21 -8.49
N GLN A 122 0.66 -10.42 -8.68
CA GLN A 122 2.10 -10.64 -8.63
C GLN A 122 2.82 -9.94 -9.79
N PHE A 123 2.20 -9.89 -10.97
CA PHE A 123 2.74 -9.12 -12.09
C PHE A 123 2.80 -7.64 -11.75
N TYR A 124 1.75 -7.09 -11.16
CA TYR A 124 1.69 -5.69 -10.72
C TYR A 124 2.74 -5.37 -9.65
N ASP A 125 2.81 -6.18 -8.57
CA ASP A 125 3.80 -6.01 -7.50
C ASP A 125 5.25 -5.97 -8.06
N ILE A 126 5.55 -6.83 -9.04
CA ILE A 126 6.88 -6.92 -9.65
C ILE A 126 7.19 -5.73 -10.57
N ASN A 127 6.20 -5.21 -11.31
CA ASN A 127 6.40 -4.00 -12.12
C ASN A 127 6.74 -2.80 -11.23
N ILE A 128 5.98 -2.59 -10.15
CA ILE A 128 6.28 -1.53 -9.16
C ILE A 128 7.72 -1.66 -8.66
N MET A 129 8.19 -2.89 -8.39
CA MET A 129 9.55 -3.10 -7.87
C MET A 129 10.60 -2.71 -8.92
N VAL A 130 10.36 -3.01 -10.19
CA VAL A 130 11.24 -2.59 -11.28
C VAL A 130 11.28 -1.07 -11.37
N ASP A 131 10.12 -0.40 -11.32
CA ASP A 131 10.04 1.06 -11.38
C ASP A 131 10.79 1.71 -10.21
N GLN A 132 10.60 1.22 -8.99
CA GLN A 132 11.34 1.67 -7.80
C GLN A 132 12.85 1.50 -7.96
N LEU A 133 13.30 0.34 -8.48
CA LEU A 133 14.72 0.06 -8.69
C LEU A 133 15.33 0.96 -9.77
N CYS A 134 14.56 1.31 -10.81
CA CYS A 134 14.99 2.24 -11.86
C CYS A 134 15.16 3.68 -11.34
N GLN A 135 14.36 4.08 -10.35
CA GLN A 135 14.43 5.40 -9.72
C GLN A 135 15.53 5.49 -8.63
N THR A 136 16.03 4.36 -8.14
CA THR A 136 17.02 4.29 -7.06
C THR A 136 18.45 4.27 -7.61
N LYS A 137 19.36 5.02 -6.97
CA LYS A 137 20.81 4.99 -7.26
C LYS A 137 21.60 4.43 -6.06
N PRO A 138 22.59 3.55 -6.29
CA PRO A 138 23.02 3.00 -7.57
C PRO A 138 22.04 1.95 -8.13
N LEU A 139 21.99 1.86 -9.46
CA LEU A 139 21.08 0.96 -10.17
C LEU A 139 21.43 -0.51 -9.88
N ASN A 140 20.49 -1.28 -9.35
CA ASN A 140 20.67 -2.73 -9.17
C ASN A 140 20.32 -3.49 -10.45
N LYS A 141 21.22 -3.42 -11.45
CA LYS A 141 21.02 -4.02 -12.78
C LYS A 141 20.65 -5.51 -12.72
N LYS A 142 21.33 -6.29 -11.86
CA LYS A 142 21.08 -7.74 -11.71
C LYS A 142 19.66 -8.02 -11.23
N LYS A 143 19.18 -7.28 -10.23
CA LYS A 143 17.82 -7.45 -9.73
C LYS A 143 16.79 -7.02 -10.78
N ILE A 144 17.01 -5.91 -11.47
CA ILE A 144 16.12 -5.43 -12.54
C ILE A 144 16.01 -6.48 -13.67
N GLU A 145 17.13 -7.03 -14.13
CA GLU A 145 17.15 -8.06 -15.17
C GLU A 145 16.38 -9.32 -14.75
N LEU A 146 16.60 -9.81 -13.52
CA LEU A 146 15.86 -10.93 -12.96
C LEU A 146 14.34 -10.68 -12.98
N LEU A 147 13.91 -9.51 -12.53
CA LEU A 147 12.49 -9.16 -12.48
C LEU A 147 11.88 -9.01 -13.89
N ASN A 148 12.60 -8.39 -14.82
CA ASN A 148 12.17 -8.27 -16.22
C ASN A 148 12.00 -9.63 -16.89
N ASN A 149 12.88 -10.59 -16.60
CA ASN A 149 12.73 -11.97 -17.10
C ASN A 149 11.46 -12.63 -16.56
N LEU A 150 11.15 -12.47 -15.26
CA LEU A 150 9.90 -12.97 -14.68
C LEU A 150 8.64 -12.37 -15.36
N LEU A 151 8.67 -11.07 -15.66
CA LEU A 151 7.60 -10.36 -16.35
C LEU A 151 7.42 -10.85 -17.80
N ALA A 152 8.52 -10.97 -18.54
CA ALA A 152 8.52 -11.46 -19.91
C ALA A 152 7.96 -12.88 -20.01
N ASP A 153 8.40 -13.77 -19.12
CA ASP A 153 7.92 -15.15 -19.03
C ASP A 153 6.41 -15.23 -18.78
N TYR A 154 5.88 -14.38 -17.90
CA TYR A 154 4.45 -14.32 -17.62
C TYR A 154 3.64 -13.89 -18.86
N ASN A 155 4.09 -12.82 -19.53
CA ASN A 155 3.44 -12.30 -20.73
C ASN A 155 3.46 -13.32 -21.88
N GLN A 156 4.57 -14.03 -22.08
CA GLN A 156 4.65 -15.10 -23.07
C GLN A 156 3.68 -16.25 -22.77
N ARG A 157 3.52 -16.63 -21.50
CA ARG A 157 2.54 -17.66 -21.12
C ARG A 157 1.12 -17.19 -21.37
N LYS A 158 0.78 -15.96 -20.99
CA LYS A 158 -0.56 -15.37 -21.14
C LYS A 158 -0.99 -15.30 -22.62
N THR A 159 -0.08 -14.89 -23.51
CA THR A 159 -0.33 -14.86 -24.96
C THR A 159 -0.46 -16.25 -25.60
N LYS A 160 0.23 -17.28 -25.08
CA LYS A 160 0.07 -18.66 -25.55
C LYS A 160 -1.28 -19.25 -25.13
N THR A 161 -1.77 -18.92 -23.93
CA THR A 161 -3.09 -19.37 -23.45
C THR A 161 -4.25 -18.73 -24.22
N THR A 162 -4.14 -17.48 -24.64
CA THR A 162 -5.19 -16.81 -25.44
C THR A 162 -5.21 -17.25 -26.91
N LYS A 163 -4.13 -17.85 -27.42
CA LYS A 163 -4.02 -18.34 -28.80
C LYS A 163 -4.44 -19.80 -29.00
N LYS A 164 -4.84 -20.55 -27.95
CA LYS A 164 -5.43 -21.88 -28.14
C LYS A 164 -6.88 -21.71 -28.64
N PRO A 165 -7.20 -22.13 -29.88
CA PRO A 165 -8.59 -22.17 -30.33
C PRO A 165 -9.32 -23.23 -29.51
N ASN A 166 -10.58 -22.97 -29.15
CA ASN A 166 -11.49 -24.02 -28.73
C ASN A 166 -11.58 -25.03 -29.89
N ALA A 167 -11.01 -26.21 -29.68
CA ALA A 167 -11.17 -27.37 -30.55
C ALA A 167 -12.31 -28.22 -30.00
#